data_AF-A0A3Q0JG25-F1
#
_entry.id   AF-A0A3Q0JG25-F1
#
_cell.length_a   1.000
_cell.length_b   1.000
_cell.length_c   1.000
_cell.angle_alpha   90.00
_cell.angle_beta   90.00
_cell.angle_gamma   90.00
#
_symmetry.space_group_name_H-M   'P 1'
#
loop_
_entity.id
_entity.type
_entity.pdbx_description
1 polymer ?
#
loop_
_entity_poly.entity_id
_entity_poly.type
_entity_poly.pdbx_seq_one_letter_code
_entity_poly.pdbx_strand_id
1 'polypeptide(L)' 'MNPILTLLATLTAFGLFLGQLNLCAAFPQRSAFGNEDVNKYLANPQYVEQQIDCVLDRGNCDPIGRNLKG' A
#
# COMPACT_ATOMS: atom_id res chain seq x y z
N MET A 1 -12.44 29.02 -35.47
CA MET A 1 -12.08 28.35 -34.21
C MET A 1 -12.05 29.38 -33.10
N ASN A 2 -12.74 29.16 -31.98
CA ASN A 2 -12.86 30.13 -30.89
C ASN A 2 -11.73 29.93 -29.86
N PRO A 3 -10.75 30.85 -29.76
CA PRO A 3 -9.55 30.66 -28.93
C PRO A 3 -9.84 30.59 -27.42
N ILE A 4 -10.95 31.19 -26.99
CA ILE A 4 -11.39 31.21 -25.58
C ILE A 4 -11.80 29.80 -25.11
N LEU A 5 -12.44 29.03 -25.98
CA LEU A 5 -12.90 27.68 -25.64
C LEU A 5 -11.73 26.71 -25.49
N THR A 6 -10.69 26.86 -26.33
CA THR A 6 -9.46 26.07 -26.26
C THR A 6 -8.69 26.32 -24.96
N LEU A 7 -8.66 27.57 -24.49
CA LEU A 7 -7.95 27.97 -23.28
C LEU A 7 -8.63 27.48 -21.99
N LEU A 8 -9.98 27.44 -21.98
CA LEU A 8 -10.75 26.84 -20.89
C LEU A 8 -10.57 25.31 -20.81
N ALA A 9 -10.50 24.64 -21.97
CA ALA A 9 -10.27 23.20 -22.06
C ALA A 9 -8.87 22.79 -21.59
N THR A 10 -7.83 23.60 -21.87
CA THR A 10 -6.47 23.30 -21.41
C THR A 10 -6.30 23.53 -19.91
N LEU A 11 -6.90 24.57 -19.33
CA LEU A 11 -6.85 24.82 -17.89
C LEU A 11 -7.54 23.72 -17.06
N THR A 12 -8.70 23.23 -17.52
CA THR A 12 -9.43 22.15 -16.85
C THR A 12 -8.67 20.82 -16.93
N ALA A 13 -8.06 20.48 -18.06
CA ALA A 13 -7.22 19.31 -18.21
C ALA A 13 -5.99 19.36 -17.28
N PHE A 14 -5.33 20.52 -17.17
CA PHE A 14 -4.18 20.70 -16.29
C PHE A 14 -4.55 20.56 -14.81
N GLY A 15 -5.70 21.11 -14.40
CA GLY A 15 -6.21 20.98 -13.04
C GLY A 15 -6.54 19.53 -12.65
N LEU A 16 -7.16 18.76 -13.56
CA LEU A 16 -7.42 17.34 -13.33
C LEU A 16 -6.14 16.52 -13.21
N PHE A 17 -5.13 16.81 -14.04
CA PHE A 17 -3.84 16.13 -14.01
C PHE A 17 -3.09 16.37 -12.68
N LEU A 18 -3.06 17.63 -12.21
CA LEU A 18 -2.47 17.97 -10.90
C LEU A 18 -3.26 17.36 -9.73
N GLY A 19 -4.58 17.24 -9.85
CA GLY A 19 -5.42 16.59 -8.83
C GLY A 19 -5.15 15.09 -8.68
N GLN A 20 -4.93 14.37 -9.79
CA GLN A 20 -4.65 12.93 -9.78
C GLN A 20 -3.30 12.58 -9.13
N LEU A 21 -2.28 13.44 -9.26
CA LEU A 21 -0.96 13.21 -8.66
C LEU A 21 -0.99 13.23 -7.12
N ASN A 22 -1.86 14.03 -6.52
CA ASN A 22 -2.01 14.11 -5.07
C ASN A 22 -2.68 12.87 -4.46
N LEU A 23 -3.46 12.12 -5.24
CA LEU A 23 -4.17 10.93 -4.77
C LEU A 23 -3.25 9.70 -4.64
N CYS A 24 -2.25 9.58 -5.52
CA CYS A 24 -1.32 8.45 -5.51
C CYS A 24 -0.31 8.50 -4.36
N ALA A 25 0.03 9.69 -3.86
CA ALA A 25 1.01 9.84 -2.77
C ALA A 25 0.47 9.48 -1.37
N ALA A 26 -0.86 9.30 -1.25
CA ALA A 26 -1.52 8.98 0.02
C ALA A 26 -1.74 7.46 0.23
N PHE A 27 -1.29 6.61 -0.70
CA PHE A 27 -1.37 5.17 -0.49
C PHE A 27 -0.36 4.74 0.59
N PRO A 28 -0.81 4.09 1.68
CA PRO A 28 0.10 3.60 2.70
C PRO A 28 1.06 2.60 2.06
N GLN A 29 2.34 2.96 2.02
CA GLN A 29 3.41 2.14 1.47
C GLN A 29 3.52 0.88 2.33
N ARG A 30 3.03 -0.26 1.80
CA ARG A 30 3.13 -1.57 2.44
C ARG A 30 4.61 -1.83 2.71
N SER A 31 4.98 -2.04 3.98
CA SER A 31 6.38 -2.22 4.38
C SER A 31 6.96 -3.40 3.62
N ALA A 32 7.88 -3.13 2.70
CA ALA A 32 8.60 -4.17 1.98
C ALA A 32 9.55 -4.85 2.98
N PHE A 33 9.23 -6.08 3.37
CA PHE A 33 10.12 -6.89 4.20
C PHE A 33 11.39 -7.20 3.39
N GLY A 34 12.55 -6.75 3.88
CA GLY A 34 13.84 -7.07 3.30
C GLY A 34 14.21 -8.53 3.55
N ASN A 35 14.97 -9.15 2.64
CA ASN A 35 15.37 -10.56 2.75
C ASN A 35 16.14 -10.88 4.06
N GLU A 36 16.78 -9.87 4.65
CA GLU A 36 17.51 -9.97 5.93
C GLU A 36 16.59 -10.07 7.16
N ASP A 37 15.40 -9.47 7.11
CA ASP A 37 14.43 -9.51 8.20
C ASP A 37 13.71 -10.85 8.24
N VAL A 38 13.36 -11.39 7.07
CA VAL A 38 12.56 -12.62 6.93
C VAL A 38 13.23 -13.80 7.62
N ASN A 39 14.55 -13.94 7.47
CA ASN A 39 15.28 -15.08 8.03
C ASN A 39 15.31 -15.06 9.57
N LYS A 40 15.33 -13.86 10.18
CA LYS A 40 15.26 -13.69 11.63
C LYS A 40 13.89 -14.09 12.20
N TYR A 41 12.81 -13.79 11.47
CA TYR A 41 11.45 -14.17 11.88
C TYR A 41 11.18 -15.66 11.65
N LEU A 42 11.70 -16.25 10.57
CA LEU A 42 11.59 -17.68 10.27
C LEU A 42 12.43 -18.57 11.19
N ALA A 43 13.49 -18.02 11.80
CA ALA A 43 14.31 -18.75 12.78
C ALA A 43 13.56 -19.12 14.06
N ASN A 44 12.41 -18.49 14.35
CA ASN A 44 11.59 -18.81 15.50
C ASN A 44 10.30 -19.55 15.07
N PRO A 45 10.23 -20.89 15.25
CA PRO A 45 9.06 -21.67 14.82
C PRO A 45 7.77 -21.27 15.54
N GLN A 46 7.85 -20.87 16.81
CA GLN A 46 6.67 -20.43 17.58
C GLN A 46 6.10 -19.11 17.03
N TYR A 47 6.98 -18.24 16.53
CA TYR A 47 6.56 -16.99 15.92
C TYR A 47 5.87 -17.26 14.57
N VAL A 48 6.39 -18.19 13.78
CA VAL A 48 5.79 -18.59 12.50
C VAL A 48 4.40 -19.20 12.70
N GLU A 49 4.25 -20.08 13.69
CA GLU A 49 2.94 -20.67 14.04
C GLU A 49 1.92 -19.59 14.41
N GLN A 50 2.31 -18.57 15.18
CA GLN A 50 1.43 -17.45 15.50
C GLN A 50 1.00 -16.65 14.26
N GLN A 51 1.90 -16.46 13.29
CA GLN A 51 1.54 -15.80 12.02
C GLN A 51 0.60 -16.67 11.18
N ILE A 52 0.79 -17.99 11.17
CA ILE A 52 -0.11 -18.94 10.50
C ILE A 52 -1.49 -18.91 11.16
N ASP A 53 -1.57 -18.96 12.49
CA ASP A 53 -2.84 -18.88 13.22
C ASP A 53 -3.57 -17.57 12.98
N CYS A 54 -2.85 -16.47 12.86
CA CYS A 54 -3.39 -15.18 12.46
C CYS A 54 -4.01 -15.22 11.05
N VAL A 55 -3.30 -15.78 10.07
CA VAL A 55 -3.80 -15.90 8.68
C VAL A 55 -5.02 -16.82 8.60
N LEU A 56 -5.11 -17.81 9.49
CA LEU A 56 -6.23 -18.76 9.59
C LEU A 56 -7.40 -18.29 10.46
N ASP A 57 -7.36 -17.06 10.99
CA ASP A 57 -8.38 -16.52 11.91
C ASP A 57 -8.57 -17.35 13.19
N ARG A 58 -7.51 -18.03 13.65
CA ARG A 58 -7.49 -18.86 14.86
C ARG A 58 -6.76 -18.24 16.04
N GLY A 59 -6.00 -17.16 15.81
CA GLY A 59 -5.14 -16.54 16.82
C GLY A 59 -5.04 -15.03 16.70
N ASN A 60 -4.30 -14.42 17.63
CA ASN A 60 -4.10 -12.98 17.67
C ASN A 60 -3.16 -12.51 16.57
N CYS A 61 -3.58 -11.51 15.78
CA CYS A 61 -2.78 -10.95 14.70
C CYS A 61 -1.93 -9.76 15.15
N ASP A 62 -0.61 -9.91 15.05
CA ASP A 62 0.37 -8.81 15.11
C ASP A 62 0.33 -7.97 13.81
N PRO A 63 0.79 -6.70 13.78
CA PRO A 63 0.98 -5.96 12.53
C PRO A 63 1.70 -6.73 11.41
N ILE A 64 2.61 -7.67 11.72
CA ILE A 64 3.23 -8.53 10.70
C ILE A 64 2.21 -9.50 10.10
N GLY A 65 1.45 -10.22 10.93
CA GLY A 65 0.40 -11.13 10.48
C GLY A 65 -0.71 -10.44 9.68
N ARG A 66 -1.04 -9.19 10.06
CA ARG A 66 -1.99 -8.36 9.28
C ARG A 66 -1.47 -8.01 7.89
N ASN A 67 -0.17 -7.79 7.74
CA ASN A 67 0.44 -7.57 6.41
C ASN A 67 0.47 -8.85 5.57
N LEU A 68 0.63 -10.01 6.19
CA LEU A 68 0.61 -11.32 5.53
C LEU A 68 -0.80 -11.75 5.10
N LYS A 69 -1.83 -11.43 5.89
CA LYS A 69 -3.22 -11.82 5.63
C LYS A 69 -3.79 -11.24 4.32
N GLY A 70 -3.30 -10.07 3.90
CA GLY A 70 -3.77 -9.39 2.67
C GLY A 70 -4.56 -8.13 2.97
#